data_AF-A0A813PRK7-F1
#
_entry.id   AF-A0A813PRK7-F1
#
_cell.length_a   1.000
_cell.length_b   1.000
_cell.length_c   1.000
_cell.angle_alpha   90.00
_cell.angle_beta   90.00
_cell.angle_gamma   90.00
#
_symmetry.space_group_name_H-M   'P 1'
#
loop_
_entity.id
_entity.type
_entity.pdbx_description
1 polymer ?
#
loop_
_entity_poly.entity_id
_entity_poly.type
_entity_poly.pdbx_seq_one_letter_code
_entity_poly.pdbx_strand_id
1 'polypeptide(L)'
;MSNDEKISANILSNGENTEGQEEPQTPIETIVIDPDATIVELTACRLRSIEGFDGLTKVETLNMRQNLINKIENISQLTTLKHIDLYDNHITRIEGVDSLVQLKHVDLSFNKISVIENLSTLINVEALYMVHNQLRTVENLSTLVNLRVLELGDNRIKKIENLETLVLLEELHFGKNKIEKIENLQTLTRLRILGLGANRISKIEGLEKLTELKELYLSENRIKVIENLDANINLNVLDLSKNQIEHLDNLQTLHNLKELWFNNNQIKNADELNKLVSMETLQCIYVHDNPAFDREENYRAKVLLQLKQLTQLNATETRRAAPMTLD
;
A
#
# COMPACT_ATOMS: atom_id res chain seq x y z
N MET A 1 4.56 -2.84 -35.62
CA MET A 1 4.19 -4.27 -35.70
C MET A 1 4.59 -4.85 -34.35
N SER A 2 3.74 -5.06 -33.36
CA SER A 2 2.33 -5.48 -33.29
C SER A 2 1.42 -4.39 -32.70
N ASN A 3 0.24 -4.21 -33.29
CA ASN A 3 -0.89 -3.56 -32.62
C ASN A 3 -1.60 -4.65 -31.83
N ASP A 4 -1.39 -4.71 -30.52
CA ASP A 4 -2.20 -5.57 -29.66
C ASP A 4 -3.56 -4.90 -29.51
N GLU A 5 -4.50 -5.30 -30.38
CA GLU A 5 -5.92 -5.01 -30.22
C GLU A 5 -6.39 -5.61 -28.89
N LYS A 6 -6.50 -4.75 -27.87
CA LYS A 6 -7.21 -5.06 -26.63
C LYS A 6 -8.69 -5.24 -26.96
N ILE A 7 -9.10 -6.48 -27.23
CA ILE A 7 -10.52 -6.83 -27.31
C ILE A 7 -11.01 -6.93 -25.86
N SER A 8 -11.48 -5.82 -25.31
CA SER A 8 -12.18 -5.76 -24.02
C SER A 8 -13.67 -5.99 -24.24
N ALA A 9 -14.24 -7.01 -23.61
CA ALA A 9 -15.69 -7.15 -23.54
C ALA A 9 -16.22 -6.12 -22.53
N ASN A 10 -16.90 -5.07 -23.00
CA ASN A 10 -17.64 -4.13 -22.15
C ASN A 10 -19.13 -4.50 -22.16
N ILE A 11 -19.77 -4.51 -20.99
CA ILE A 11 -21.22 -4.65 -20.86
C ILE A 11 -21.88 -3.29 -21.14
N LEU A 12 -22.82 -3.25 -22.10
CA LEU A 12 -23.71 -2.11 -22.33
C LEU A 12 -24.83 -2.17 -21.27
N SER A 13 -24.85 -1.26 -20.30
CA SER A 13 -26.00 -1.10 -19.39
C SER A 13 -26.77 0.19 -19.69
N ASN A 14 -28.06 0.05 -20.01
CA ASN A 14 -29.04 1.14 -20.05
C ASN A 14 -30.11 0.85 -18.99
N GLY A 15 -30.40 1.80 -18.09
CA GLY A 15 -31.58 1.69 -17.22
C GLY A 15 -31.60 2.67 -16.05
N GLU A 16 -32.59 3.56 -16.07
CA GLU A 16 -32.83 4.68 -15.15
C GLU A 16 -33.30 4.26 -13.75
N ASN A 17 -33.05 5.16 -12.77
CA ASN A 17 -33.46 5.06 -11.36
C ASN A 17 -34.97 5.16 -11.16
N THR A 18 -35.55 4.23 -10.40
CA THR A 18 -36.73 4.49 -9.54
C THR A 18 -36.65 3.68 -8.25
N GLU A 19 -36.76 4.37 -7.11
CA GLU A 19 -36.70 3.81 -5.76
C GLU A 19 -38.01 3.10 -5.35
N GLY A 20 -37.86 2.01 -4.59
CA GLY A 20 -38.87 1.56 -3.63
C GLY A 20 -39.85 0.50 -4.11
N GLN A 21 -39.36 -0.71 -4.38
CA GLN A 21 -40.10 -1.99 -4.34
C GLN A 21 -39.07 -3.13 -4.33
N GLU A 22 -39.37 -4.28 -3.70
CA GLU A 22 -38.51 -5.47 -3.76
C GLU A 22 -38.06 -5.69 -5.22
N GLU A 23 -36.77 -5.55 -5.48
CA GLU A 23 -36.23 -5.62 -6.84
C GLU A 23 -36.62 -6.99 -7.42
N PRO A 24 -37.33 -7.02 -8.56
CA PRO A 24 -37.49 -8.29 -9.27
C PRO A 24 -36.09 -8.81 -9.56
N GLN A 25 -35.86 -10.11 -9.35
CA GLN A 25 -34.65 -10.78 -9.82
C GLN A 25 -34.63 -10.67 -11.34
N THR A 26 -34.11 -9.57 -11.86
CA THR A 26 -33.75 -9.45 -13.27
C THR A 26 -32.76 -10.57 -13.53
N PRO A 27 -33.03 -11.48 -14.49
CA PRO A 27 -32.05 -12.48 -14.88
C PRO A 27 -30.78 -11.74 -15.21
N ILE A 28 -29.65 -12.14 -14.61
CA ILE A 28 -28.34 -11.68 -15.06
C ILE A 28 -28.33 -11.99 -16.56
N GLU A 29 -28.25 -10.96 -17.40
CA GLU A 29 -28.02 -11.17 -18.83
C GLU A 29 -26.84 -12.11 -18.93
N THR A 30 -27.03 -13.26 -19.58
CA THR A 30 -25.97 -14.26 -19.69
C THR A 30 -24.78 -13.59 -20.34
N ILE A 31 -23.71 -13.35 -19.56
CA ILE A 31 -22.55 -12.63 -20.06
C ILE A 31 -21.91 -13.51 -21.12
N VAL A 32 -21.97 -13.06 -22.37
CA VAL A 32 -21.29 -13.74 -23.47
C VAL A 32 -19.88 -13.20 -23.56
N ILE A 33 -18.91 -14.06 -23.23
CA ILE A 33 -17.48 -13.73 -23.28
C ILE A 33 -16.91 -14.35 -24.55
N ASP A 34 -16.09 -13.58 -25.27
CA ASP A 34 -15.34 -14.10 -26.42
C ASP A 34 -14.42 -15.25 -25.96
N PRO A 35 -14.55 -16.48 -26.51
CA PRO A 35 -13.69 -17.61 -26.17
C PRO A 35 -12.19 -17.36 -26.38
N ASP A 36 -11.85 -16.43 -27.27
CA ASP A 36 -10.48 -16.06 -27.59
C ASP A 36 -9.97 -14.85 -26.78
N ALA A 37 -10.77 -14.31 -25.86
CA ALA A 37 -10.39 -13.18 -25.03
C ALA A 37 -9.15 -13.49 -24.17
N THR A 38 -8.21 -12.54 -24.15
CA THR A 38 -7.06 -12.56 -23.23
C THR A 38 -7.33 -11.74 -21.96
N ILE A 39 -8.32 -10.84 -22.01
CA ILE A 39 -8.74 -9.99 -20.90
C ILE A 39 -10.25 -10.09 -20.76
N VAL A 40 -10.71 -10.43 -19.57
CA VAL A 40 -12.13 -10.42 -19.18
C VAL A 40 -12.35 -9.31 -18.17
N GLU A 41 -13.23 -8.37 -18.50
CA GLU A 41 -13.51 -7.17 -17.70
C GLU A 41 -14.98 -7.16 -17.29
N LEU A 42 -15.25 -7.39 -16.01
CA LEU A 42 -16.58 -7.55 -15.43
C LEU A 42 -16.75 -6.66 -14.19
N THR A 43 -16.21 -5.44 -14.21
CA THR A 43 -16.34 -4.49 -13.10
C THR A 43 -17.80 -4.03 -12.91
N ALA A 44 -18.25 -3.95 -11.65
CA ALA A 44 -19.54 -3.36 -11.26
C ALA A 44 -20.79 -4.00 -11.92
N CYS A 45 -20.72 -5.29 -12.26
CA CYS A 45 -21.77 -6.04 -12.95
C CYS A 45 -22.81 -6.67 -12.00
N ARG A 46 -22.70 -6.44 -10.69
CA ARG A 46 -23.55 -7.03 -9.63
C ARG A 46 -23.53 -8.57 -9.60
N LEU A 47 -22.45 -9.19 -10.07
CA LEU A 47 -22.31 -10.64 -10.13
C LEU A 47 -22.24 -11.25 -8.73
N ARG A 48 -22.96 -12.36 -8.52
CA ARG A 48 -22.98 -13.09 -7.22
C ARG A 48 -22.16 -14.36 -7.24
N SER A 49 -21.96 -14.93 -8.43
CA SER A 49 -21.18 -16.14 -8.69
C SER A 49 -20.19 -15.88 -9.83
N ILE A 50 -19.15 -16.70 -9.87
CA ILE A 50 -18.25 -16.77 -11.02
C ILE A 50 -18.72 -17.93 -11.88
N GLU A 51 -19.24 -17.64 -13.07
CA GLU A 51 -19.83 -18.62 -13.99
C GLU A 51 -19.71 -18.15 -15.45
N GLY A 52 -19.94 -19.05 -16.39
CA GLY A 52 -19.86 -18.74 -17.83
C GLY A 52 -18.42 -18.65 -18.37
N PHE A 53 -17.45 -19.22 -17.66
CA PHE A 53 -16.03 -19.23 -18.05
C PHE A 53 -15.61 -20.54 -18.74
N ASP A 54 -16.58 -21.35 -19.16
CA ASP A 54 -16.34 -22.57 -19.91
C ASP A 54 -15.76 -22.25 -21.30
N GLY A 55 -14.68 -22.95 -21.67
CA GLY A 55 -14.03 -22.77 -22.98
C GLY A 55 -13.07 -21.58 -23.07
N LEU A 56 -12.97 -20.74 -22.03
CA LEU A 56 -11.99 -19.66 -21.95
C LEU A 56 -10.59 -20.26 -21.72
N THR A 57 -9.79 -20.35 -22.78
CA THR A 57 -8.47 -21.02 -22.74
C THR A 57 -7.28 -20.07 -22.90
N LYS A 58 -7.54 -18.79 -23.19
CA LYS A 58 -6.51 -17.77 -23.47
C LYS A 58 -6.49 -16.62 -22.47
N VAL A 59 -7.39 -16.61 -21.50
CA VAL A 59 -7.53 -15.49 -20.55
C VAL A 59 -6.29 -15.39 -19.68
N GLU A 60 -5.63 -14.24 -19.73
CA GLU A 60 -4.47 -13.92 -18.90
C GLU A 60 -4.81 -12.93 -17.78
N THR A 61 -5.86 -12.12 -17.98
CA THR A 61 -6.34 -11.14 -16.99
C THR A 61 -7.84 -11.31 -16.77
N LEU A 62 -8.24 -11.50 -15.51
CA LEU A 62 -9.62 -11.53 -15.09
C LEU A 62 -9.86 -10.41 -14.07
N ASN A 63 -10.68 -9.43 -14.45
CA ASN A 63 -11.11 -8.34 -13.59
C ASN A 63 -12.60 -8.49 -13.26
N MET A 64 -12.92 -8.60 -11.98
CA MET A 64 -14.28 -8.70 -11.46
C MET A 64 -14.49 -7.76 -10.26
N ARG A 65 -13.91 -6.56 -10.32
CA ARG A 65 -14.01 -5.54 -9.27
C ARG A 65 -15.46 -5.15 -8.98
N GLN A 66 -15.76 -4.78 -7.73
CA GLN A 66 -17.03 -4.15 -7.34
C GLN A 66 -18.26 -5.02 -7.67
N ASN A 67 -18.16 -6.33 -7.42
CA ASN A 67 -19.28 -7.26 -7.58
C ASN A 67 -19.78 -7.74 -6.19
N LEU A 68 -20.68 -8.73 -6.20
CA LEU A 68 -21.29 -9.32 -5.01
C LEU A 68 -20.79 -10.76 -4.79
N ILE A 69 -19.63 -11.11 -5.35
CA ILE A 69 -19.08 -12.47 -5.34
C ILE A 69 -18.70 -12.83 -3.91
N ASN A 70 -19.23 -13.93 -3.38
CA ASN A 70 -18.95 -14.38 -2.02
C ASN A 70 -17.98 -15.58 -1.94
N LYS A 71 -17.70 -16.18 -3.09
CA LYS A 71 -16.92 -17.41 -3.22
C LYS A 71 -16.12 -17.40 -4.51
N ILE A 72 -14.86 -17.84 -4.42
CA ILE A 72 -14.01 -18.05 -5.59
C ILE A 72 -14.26 -19.48 -6.08
N GLU A 73 -14.90 -19.62 -7.24
CA GLU A 73 -15.25 -20.92 -7.82
C GLU A 73 -15.22 -20.85 -9.34
N ASN A 74 -15.22 -22.02 -10.01
CA ASN A 74 -15.30 -22.13 -11.47
C ASN A 74 -14.24 -21.32 -12.25
N ILE A 75 -13.06 -21.12 -11.65
CA ILE A 75 -11.90 -20.49 -12.31
C ILE A 75 -10.73 -21.44 -12.48
N SER A 76 -10.77 -22.66 -11.95
CA SER A 76 -9.62 -23.58 -11.94
C SER A 76 -9.15 -24.01 -13.33
N GLN A 77 -10.03 -23.94 -14.33
CA GLN A 77 -9.70 -24.18 -15.73
C GLN A 77 -8.87 -23.06 -16.38
N LEU A 78 -8.88 -21.85 -15.81
CA LEU A 78 -8.23 -20.66 -16.36
C LEU A 78 -6.72 -20.64 -16.07
N THR A 79 -6.03 -21.73 -16.40
CA THR A 79 -4.62 -21.99 -16.06
C THR A 79 -3.61 -21.04 -16.73
N THR A 80 -4.06 -20.21 -17.68
CA THR A 80 -3.30 -19.14 -18.32
C THR A 80 -3.32 -17.82 -17.55
N LEU A 81 -4.13 -17.71 -16.49
CA LEU A 81 -4.25 -16.48 -15.70
C LEU A 81 -2.92 -16.06 -15.09
N LYS A 82 -2.58 -14.79 -15.32
CA LYS A 82 -1.44 -14.07 -14.74
C LYS A 82 -1.91 -12.99 -13.77
N HIS A 83 -3.10 -12.42 -14.00
CA HIS A 83 -3.66 -11.35 -13.19
C HIS A 83 -5.11 -11.67 -12.82
N ILE A 84 -5.42 -11.61 -11.54
CA ILE A 84 -6.79 -11.72 -11.04
C ILE A 84 -7.09 -10.55 -10.10
N ASP A 85 -8.17 -9.84 -10.37
CA ASP A 85 -8.65 -8.71 -9.58
C ASP A 85 -10.07 -8.97 -9.11
N LEU A 86 -10.20 -9.22 -7.81
CA LEU A 86 -11.45 -9.48 -7.09
C LEU A 86 -11.70 -8.40 -6.03
N TYR A 87 -11.14 -7.21 -6.22
CA TYR A 87 -11.29 -6.08 -5.30
C TYR A 87 -12.77 -5.71 -5.10
N ASP A 88 -13.15 -5.38 -3.87
CA ASP A 88 -14.51 -4.94 -3.50
C ASP A 88 -15.57 -5.98 -3.88
N ASN A 89 -15.53 -7.09 -3.14
CA ASN A 89 -16.46 -8.21 -3.26
C ASN A 89 -16.88 -8.67 -1.84
N HIS A 90 -17.48 -9.85 -1.73
CA HIS A 90 -17.93 -10.44 -0.47
C HIS A 90 -17.23 -11.75 -0.14
N ILE A 91 -16.04 -12.00 -0.71
CA ILE A 91 -15.29 -13.23 -0.57
C ILE A 91 -14.90 -13.43 0.89
N THR A 92 -15.17 -14.61 1.42
CA THR A 92 -14.87 -14.96 2.83
C THR A 92 -13.68 -15.89 2.99
N ARG A 93 -13.35 -16.66 1.93
CA ARG A 93 -12.26 -17.64 1.92
C ARG A 93 -11.56 -17.64 0.56
N ILE A 94 -10.26 -17.92 0.59
CA ILE A 94 -9.45 -18.12 -0.60
C ILE A 94 -9.54 -19.61 -0.95
N GLU A 95 -10.14 -19.95 -2.08
CA GLU A 95 -10.27 -21.32 -2.57
C GLU A 95 -10.31 -21.35 -4.10
N GLY A 96 -10.06 -22.51 -4.70
CA GLY A 96 -10.12 -22.68 -6.16
C GLY A 96 -9.02 -21.99 -6.98
N VAL A 97 -8.09 -21.29 -6.33
CA VAL A 97 -6.95 -20.61 -6.98
C VAL A 97 -5.72 -21.50 -7.09
N ASP A 98 -5.67 -22.63 -6.40
CA ASP A 98 -4.49 -23.51 -6.26
C ASP A 98 -3.97 -24.10 -7.58
N SER A 99 -4.83 -24.16 -8.61
CA SER A 99 -4.48 -24.61 -9.97
C SER A 99 -3.88 -23.50 -10.85
N LEU A 100 -3.98 -22.23 -10.42
CA LEU A 100 -3.62 -21.05 -11.22
C LEU A 100 -2.13 -20.67 -11.06
N VAL A 101 -1.26 -21.64 -11.31
CA VAL A 101 0.19 -21.55 -11.02
C VAL A 101 0.94 -20.47 -11.82
N GLN A 102 0.31 -19.89 -12.85
CA GLN A 102 0.88 -18.78 -13.63
C GLN A 102 0.55 -17.39 -13.06
N LEU A 103 -0.24 -17.31 -11.97
CA LEU A 103 -0.57 -16.03 -11.34
C LEU A 103 0.68 -15.29 -10.90
N LYS A 104 0.71 -14.02 -11.26
CA LYS A 104 1.73 -13.02 -10.89
C LYS A 104 1.13 -11.93 -10.00
N HIS A 105 -0.11 -11.53 -10.26
CA HIS A 105 -0.77 -10.47 -9.50
C HIS A 105 -2.14 -10.94 -9.02
N VAL A 106 -2.38 -10.79 -7.72
CA VAL A 106 -3.61 -11.20 -7.05
C VAL A 106 -4.09 -10.04 -6.19
N ASP A 107 -5.25 -9.46 -6.54
CA ASP A 107 -5.95 -8.48 -5.70
C ASP A 107 -7.21 -9.11 -5.10
N LEU A 108 -7.21 -9.25 -3.78
CA LEU A 108 -8.31 -9.74 -2.94
C LEU A 108 -8.74 -8.68 -1.92
N SER A 109 -8.40 -7.43 -2.17
CA SER A 109 -8.69 -6.32 -1.27
C SER A 109 -10.19 -6.04 -1.16
N PHE A 110 -10.62 -5.40 -0.07
CA PHE A 110 -12.02 -5.05 0.19
C PHE A 110 -12.95 -6.27 0.12
N ASN A 111 -12.59 -7.30 0.89
CA ASN A 111 -13.35 -8.53 1.02
C ASN A 111 -13.58 -8.84 2.51
N LYS A 112 -14.02 -10.08 2.81
CA LYS A 112 -14.30 -10.55 4.18
C LYS A 112 -13.38 -11.71 4.57
N ILE A 113 -12.19 -11.80 3.97
CA ILE A 113 -11.23 -12.89 4.18
C ILE A 113 -10.62 -12.76 5.59
N SER A 114 -10.57 -13.86 6.32
CA SER A 114 -10.08 -13.88 7.70
C SER A 114 -8.79 -14.68 7.90
N VAL A 115 -8.45 -15.54 6.93
CA VAL A 115 -7.29 -16.43 6.94
C VAL A 115 -6.66 -16.42 5.54
N ILE A 116 -5.32 -16.37 5.50
CA ILE A 116 -4.56 -16.59 4.27
C ILE A 116 -4.43 -18.10 4.10
N GLU A 117 -5.03 -18.67 3.06
CA GLU A 117 -5.01 -20.11 2.79
C GLU A 117 -4.98 -20.38 1.28
N ASN A 118 -4.61 -21.60 0.89
CA ASN A 118 -4.66 -22.09 -0.50
C ASN A 118 -3.85 -21.28 -1.53
N LEU A 119 -2.82 -20.53 -1.09
CA LEU A 119 -1.87 -19.83 -1.97
C LEU A 119 -0.56 -20.60 -2.18
N SER A 120 -0.38 -21.76 -1.56
CA SER A 120 0.93 -22.41 -1.44
C SER A 120 1.54 -22.83 -2.79
N THR A 121 0.71 -23.11 -3.79
CA THR A 121 1.11 -23.50 -5.16
C THR A 121 1.45 -22.30 -6.05
N LEU A 122 1.11 -21.07 -5.65
CA LEU A 122 1.20 -19.86 -6.46
C LEU A 122 2.60 -19.23 -6.41
N ILE A 123 3.62 -20.04 -6.64
CA ILE A 123 5.04 -19.69 -6.46
C ILE A 123 5.52 -18.53 -7.35
N ASN A 124 4.76 -18.18 -8.40
CA ASN A 124 5.08 -17.12 -9.35
C ASN A 124 4.45 -15.76 -8.99
N VAL A 125 3.71 -15.67 -7.88
CA VAL A 125 3.08 -14.41 -7.45
C VAL A 125 4.17 -13.41 -7.08
N GLU A 126 4.10 -12.24 -7.71
CA GLU A 126 4.99 -11.10 -7.54
C GLU A 126 4.30 -9.97 -6.75
N ALA A 127 2.97 -9.86 -6.81
CA ALA A 127 2.20 -8.89 -6.03
C ALA A 127 0.92 -9.49 -5.44
N LEU A 128 0.73 -9.32 -4.13
CA LEU A 128 -0.44 -9.77 -3.39
C LEU A 128 -1.04 -8.60 -2.60
N TYR A 129 -2.30 -8.27 -2.92
CA TYR A 129 -3.06 -7.22 -2.24
C TYR A 129 -4.23 -7.84 -1.48
N MET A 130 -4.31 -7.56 -0.17
CA MET A 130 -5.39 -8.00 0.70
C MET A 130 -5.83 -6.86 1.64
N VAL A 131 -5.86 -5.62 1.14
CA VAL A 131 -6.28 -4.44 1.91
C VAL A 131 -7.72 -4.63 2.40
N HIS A 132 -8.08 -4.09 3.56
CA HIS A 132 -9.47 -4.04 4.02
C HIS A 132 -10.12 -5.45 4.05
N ASN A 133 -9.51 -6.32 4.85
CA ASN A 133 -10.00 -7.66 5.13
C ASN A 133 -10.10 -7.87 6.65
N GLN A 134 -10.21 -9.12 7.11
CA GLN A 134 -10.38 -9.47 8.52
C GLN A 134 -9.22 -10.29 9.07
N LEU A 135 -8.05 -10.25 8.42
CA LEU A 135 -6.86 -11.02 8.78
C LEU A 135 -6.37 -10.64 10.18
N ARG A 136 -5.99 -11.64 10.97
CA ARG A 136 -5.46 -11.45 12.33
C ARG A 136 -3.97 -11.80 12.47
N THR A 137 -3.49 -12.62 11.56
CA THR A 137 -2.16 -13.22 11.53
C THR A 137 -1.66 -13.21 10.10
N VAL A 138 -0.34 -13.14 9.94
CA VAL A 138 0.32 -13.38 8.65
C VAL A 138 0.74 -14.83 8.65
N GLU A 139 0.23 -15.63 7.73
CA GLU A 139 0.50 -17.07 7.67
C GLU A 139 0.41 -17.57 6.23
N ASN A 140 0.97 -18.76 5.97
CA ASN A 140 0.84 -19.45 4.68
C ASN A 140 1.38 -18.68 3.46
N LEU A 141 2.33 -17.76 3.65
CA LEU A 141 3.00 -17.03 2.57
C LEU A 141 4.38 -17.59 2.22
N SER A 142 4.90 -18.57 2.96
CA SER A 142 6.30 -18.98 2.90
C SER A 142 6.78 -19.56 1.56
N THR A 143 5.85 -19.97 0.69
CA THR A 143 6.16 -20.50 -0.65
C THR A 143 6.17 -19.42 -1.72
N LEU A 144 5.67 -18.21 -1.44
CA LEU A 144 5.60 -17.09 -2.38
C LEU A 144 6.96 -16.37 -2.51
N VAL A 145 8.02 -17.13 -2.77
CA VAL A 145 9.41 -16.66 -2.72
C VAL A 145 9.75 -15.59 -3.76
N ASN A 146 8.91 -15.42 -4.78
CA ASN A 146 9.03 -14.38 -5.81
C ASN A 146 8.25 -13.09 -5.49
N LEU A 147 7.63 -13.00 -4.31
CA LEU A 147 6.83 -11.84 -3.94
C LEU A 147 7.70 -10.59 -3.82
N ARG A 148 7.29 -9.52 -4.51
CA ARG A 148 7.92 -8.19 -4.51
C ARG A 148 7.06 -7.15 -3.79
N VAL A 149 5.74 -7.28 -3.88
CA VAL A 149 4.77 -6.38 -3.23
C VAL A 149 3.81 -7.17 -2.36
N LEU A 150 3.73 -6.81 -1.08
CA LEU A 150 2.75 -7.35 -0.14
C LEU A 150 2.02 -6.22 0.58
N GLU A 151 0.72 -6.15 0.34
CA GLU A 151 -0.15 -5.11 0.92
C GLU A 151 -1.24 -5.76 1.79
N LEU A 152 -1.13 -5.54 3.10
CA LEU A 152 -1.99 -6.09 4.15
C LEU A 152 -2.64 -4.98 5.00
N GLY A 153 -2.76 -3.78 4.45
CA GLY A 153 -3.37 -2.63 5.11
C GLY A 153 -4.83 -2.85 5.53
N ASP A 154 -5.28 -2.11 6.54
CA ASP A 154 -6.65 -2.13 7.07
C ASP A 154 -7.15 -3.55 7.41
N ASN A 155 -6.37 -4.25 8.24
CA ASN A 155 -6.69 -5.57 8.76
C ASN A 155 -6.70 -5.53 10.30
N ARG A 156 -6.58 -6.69 10.96
CA ARG A 156 -6.57 -6.84 12.42
C ARG A 156 -5.28 -7.50 12.91
N ILE A 157 -4.20 -7.37 12.13
CA ILE A 157 -2.89 -8.00 12.37
C ILE A 157 -2.23 -7.33 13.57
N LYS A 158 -1.66 -8.15 14.46
CA LYS A 158 -1.01 -7.68 15.70
C LYS A 158 0.51 -7.78 15.68
N LYS A 159 1.06 -8.62 14.81
CA LYS A 159 2.49 -8.92 14.74
C LYS A 159 2.92 -9.09 13.30
N ILE A 160 4.15 -8.69 13.03
CA ILE A 160 4.85 -8.99 11.79
C ILE A 160 5.53 -10.34 12.00
N GLU A 161 5.17 -11.36 11.24
CA GLU A 161 5.68 -12.72 11.39
C GLU A 161 5.55 -13.49 10.08
N ASN A 162 6.28 -14.60 9.95
CA ASN A 162 6.21 -15.53 8.81
C ASN A 162 6.53 -14.90 7.44
N LEU A 163 7.44 -13.92 7.42
CA LEU A 163 7.92 -13.23 6.21
C LEU A 163 9.37 -13.60 5.85
N GLU A 164 10.04 -14.42 6.66
CA GLU A 164 11.48 -14.65 6.59
C GLU A 164 11.98 -15.20 5.25
N THR A 165 11.10 -15.90 4.52
CA THR A 165 11.38 -16.51 3.20
C THR A 165 11.21 -15.53 2.04
N LEU A 166 10.54 -14.39 2.24
CA LEU A 166 10.18 -13.42 1.19
C LEU A 166 11.34 -12.45 0.91
N VAL A 167 12.53 -12.99 0.67
CA VAL A 167 13.78 -12.21 0.56
C VAL A 167 13.85 -11.27 -0.64
N LEU A 168 12.91 -11.40 -1.59
CA LEU A 168 12.79 -10.53 -2.76
C LEU A 168 11.80 -9.37 -2.57
N LEU A 169 11.19 -9.24 -1.39
CA LEU A 169 10.19 -8.22 -1.12
C LEU A 169 10.80 -6.81 -1.20
N GLU A 170 10.15 -5.94 -1.96
CA GLU A 170 10.54 -4.54 -2.17
C GLU A 170 9.56 -3.57 -1.51
N GLU A 171 8.29 -3.93 -1.44
CA GLU A 171 7.22 -3.10 -0.86
C GLU A 171 6.40 -3.92 0.13
N LEU A 172 6.30 -3.42 1.37
CA LEU A 172 5.57 -4.05 2.45
C LEU A 172 4.70 -3.04 3.18
N HIS A 173 3.39 -3.31 3.21
CA HIS A 173 2.42 -2.40 3.79
C HIS A 173 1.51 -3.10 4.79
N PHE A 174 1.47 -2.53 5.98
CA PHE A 174 0.67 -2.95 7.13
C PHE A 174 -0.10 -1.77 7.73
N GLY A 175 -0.41 -0.75 6.94
CA GLY A 175 -1.15 0.43 7.42
C GLY A 175 -2.47 0.06 8.10
N LYS A 176 -2.94 0.83 9.09
CA LYS A 176 -4.24 0.60 9.76
C LYS A 176 -4.40 -0.82 10.35
N ASN A 177 -3.39 -1.30 11.06
CA ASN A 177 -3.44 -2.58 11.77
C ASN A 177 -3.35 -2.37 13.30
N LYS A 178 -2.99 -3.41 14.05
CA LYS A 178 -2.83 -3.39 15.52
C LYS A 178 -1.42 -3.79 15.93
N ILE A 179 -0.43 -3.52 15.07
CA ILE A 179 0.97 -3.89 15.31
C ILE A 179 1.55 -2.98 16.39
N GLU A 180 2.22 -3.59 17.37
CA GLU A 180 2.81 -2.88 18.51
C GLU A 180 4.34 -2.75 18.41
N LYS A 181 4.97 -3.61 17.60
CA LYS A 181 6.42 -3.68 17.45
C LYS A 181 6.83 -3.92 16.00
N ILE A 182 7.91 -3.26 15.60
CA ILE A 182 8.61 -3.54 14.35
C ILE A 182 9.59 -4.69 14.64
N GLU A 183 9.34 -5.86 14.05
CA GLU A 183 10.13 -7.07 14.28
C GLU A 183 10.08 -8.00 13.07
N ASN A 184 10.97 -8.98 13.01
CA ASN A 184 10.99 -10.04 11.99
C ASN A 184 11.19 -9.55 10.54
N LEU A 185 11.86 -8.41 10.35
CA LEU A 185 12.17 -7.84 9.02
C LEU A 185 13.61 -8.09 8.58
N GLN A 186 14.46 -8.72 9.40
CA GLN A 186 15.90 -8.79 9.20
C GLN A 186 16.36 -9.48 7.91
N THR A 187 15.52 -10.33 7.30
CA THR A 187 15.82 -11.02 6.04
C THR A 187 15.39 -10.23 4.80
N LEU A 188 14.56 -9.20 4.95
CA LEU A 188 13.96 -8.43 3.86
C LEU A 188 14.91 -7.32 3.37
N THR A 189 16.15 -7.68 3.04
CA THR A 189 17.22 -6.71 2.77
C THR A 189 17.02 -5.89 1.49
N ARG A 190 16.09 -6.31 0.61
CA ARG A 190 15.69 -5.60 -0.62
C ARG A 190 14.52 -4.63 -0.43
N LEU A 191 14.01 -4.51 0.81
CA LEU A 191 12.85 -3.67 1.08
C LEU A 191 13.18 -2.19 0.85
N ARG A 192 12.36 -1.54 0.03
CA ARG A 192 12.48 -0.12 -0.37
C ARG A 192 11.38 0.73 0.24
N ILE A 193 10.19 0.18 0.39
CA ILE A 193 9.03 0.88 0.94
C ILE A 193 8.48 0.07 2.11
N LEU A 194 8.36 0.72 3.27
CA LEU A 194 7.74 0.14 4.47
C LEU A 194 6.62 1.04 4.98
N GLY A 195 5.38 0.58 4.80
CA GLY A 195 4.17 1.24 5.28
C GLY A 195 3.68 0.67 6.60
N LEU A 196 3.77 1.44 7.68
CA LEU A 196 3.35 1.06 9.04
C LEU A 196 2.44 2.12 9.70
N GLY A 197 1.84 2.99 8.90
CA GLY A 197 0.95 4.05 9.38
C GLY A 197 -0.29 3.52 10.12
N ALA A 198 -0.83 4.28 11.06
CA ALA A 198 -2.03 3.93 11.84
C ALA A 198 -1.93 2.56 12.56
N ASN A 199 -0.84 2.37 13.32
CA ASN A 199 -0.61 1.19 14.16
C ASN A 199 -0.50 1.60 15.64
N ARG A 200 0.15 0.78 16.47
CA ARG A 200 0.33 1.02 17.91
C ARG A 200 1.81 1.02 18.30
N ILE A 201 2.69 1.26 17.33
CA ILE A 201 4.14 1.21 17.49
C ILE A 201 4.57 2.38 18.38
N SER A 202 5.36 2.09 19.42
CA SER A 202 5.88 3.10 20.36
C SER A 202 7.37 3.38 20.18
N LYS A 203 8.09 2.50 19.46
CA LYS A 203 9.53 2.55 19.27
C LYS A 203 9.89 2.17 17.84
N ILE A 204 10.85 2.90 17.28
CA ILE A 204 11.52 2.54 16.03
C ILE A 204 12.64 1.54 16.37
N GLU A 205 12.58 0.33 15.84
CA GLU A 205 13.56 -0.75 16.07
C GLU A 205 13.49 -1.78 14.93
N GLY A 206 14.48 -2.66 14.80
CA GLY A 206 14.41 -3.79 13.86
C GLY A 206 14.57 -3.41 12.39
N LEU A 207 15.07 -2.21 12.10
CA LEU A 207 15.28 -1.68 10.75
C LEU A 207 16.75 -1.74 10.30
N GLU A 208 17.65 -2.27 11.14
CA GLU A 208 19.10 -2.15 10.98
C GLU A 208 19.64 -2.91 9.76
N LYS A 209 18.88 -3.90 9.25
CA LYS A 209 19.22 -4.68 8.05
C LYS A 209 18.59 -4.15 6.78
N LEU A 210 17.67 -3.19 6.86
CA LEU A 210 16.92 -2.64 5.73
C LEU A 210 17.69 -1.49 5.08
N THR A 211 18.89 -1.78 4.59
CA THR A 211 19.81 -0.75 4.06
C THR A 211 19.36 -0.18 2.71
N GLU A 212 18.48 -0.88 1.98
CA GLU A 212 17.89 -0.39 0.72
C GLU A 212 16.61 0.45 0.92
N LEU A 213 16.18 0.67 2.17
CA LEU A 213 14.95 1.37 2.49
C LEU A 213 15.01 2.84 2.02
N LYS A 214 14.02 3.24 1.23
CA LYS A 214 13.88 4.58 0.64
C LYS A 214 12.72 5.36 1.24
N GLU A 215 11.66 4.66 1.63
CA GLU A 215 10.43 5.28 2.12
C GLU A 215 9.96 4.53 3.37
N LEU A 216 9.76 5.30 4.45
CA LEU A 216 9.30 4.79 5.72
C LEU A 216 8.12 5.60 6.22
N TYR A 217 6.95 4.96 6.30
CA TYR A 217 5.73 5.57 6.76
C TYR A 217 5.33 5.04 8.14
N LEU A 218 5.45 5.88 9.16
CA LEU A 218 5.17 5.59 10.56
C LEU A 218 4.13 6.55 11.16
N SER A 219 3.33 7.20 10.32
CA SER A 219 2.30 8.12 10.77
C SER A 219 1.24 7.47 11.67
N GLU A 220 0.57 8.24 12.51
CA GLU A 220 -0.52 7.75 13.37
C GLU A 220 -0.10 6.57 14.28
N ASN A 221 1.07 6.70 14.90
CA ASN A 221 1.60 5.74 15.88
C ASN A 221 1.75 6.40 17.26
N ARG A 222 2.55 5.80 18.15
CA ARG A 222 2.79 6.26 19.53
C ARG A 222 4.28 6.54 19.78
N ILE A 223 5.01 6.86 18.72
CA ILE A 223 6.46 7.08 18.76
C ILE A 223 6.75 8.40 19.47
N LYS A 224 7.69 8.37 20.40
CA LYS A 224 8.13 9.55 21.18
C LYS A 224 9.53 10.02 20.83
N VAL A 225 10.37 9.11 20.38
CA VAL A 225 11.79 9.34 20.12
C VAL A 225 12.14 8.78 18.75
N ILE A 226 12.85 9.57 17.97
CA ILE A 226 13.46 9.14 16.72
C ILE A 226 14.76 8.44 17.09
N GLU A 227 14.87 7.14 16.81
CA GLU A 227 16.04 6.32 17.13
C GLU A 227 16.18 5.16 16.13
N ASN A 228 17.35 4.52 16.09
CA ASN A 228 17.61 3.31 15.32
C ASN A 228 17.38 3.43 13.81
N LEU A 229 17.70 4.59 13.23
CA LEU A 229 17.65 4.85 11.78
C LEU A 229 19.03 5.00 11.13
N ASP A 230 20.12 4.80 11.90
CA ASP A 230 21.50 5.06 11.45
C ASP A 230 21.93 4.23 10.24
N ALA A 231 21.34 3.04 10.06
CA ALA A 231 21.63 2.16 8.93
C ALA A 231 20.83 2.51 7.66
N ASN A 232 19.74 3.27 7.78
CA ASN A 232 18.78 3.54 6.69
C ASN A 232 19.15 4.81 5.92
N ILE A 233 20.43 4.95 5.58
CA ILE A 233 21.00 6.16 4.94
C ILE A 233 20.42 6.49 3.56
N ASN A 234 19.71 5.54 2.93
CA ASN A 234 19.07 5.69 1.64
C ASN A 234 17.62 6.23 1.72
N LEU A 235 17.12 6.53 2.93
CA LEU A 235 15.80 7.12 3.11
C LEU A 235 15.70 8.47 2.39
N ASN A 236 14.69 8.58 1.53
CA ASN A 236 14.28 9.79 0.84
C ASN A 236 13.04 10.40 1.50
N VAL A 237 12.12 9.56 1.98
CA VAL A 237 10.86 9.97 2.62
C VAL A 237 10.74 9.32 3.99
N LEU A 238 10.50 10.16 5.01
CA LEU A 238 10.22 9.74 6.37
C LEU A 238 8.96 10.43 6.88
N ASP A 239 7.89 9.66 7.04
CA ASP A 239 6.64 10.14 7.62
C ASP A 239 6.51 9.69 9.07
N LEU A 240 6.59 10.66 9.99
CA LEU A 240 6.41 10.52 11.43
C LEU A 240 5.22 11.36 11.91
N SER A 241 4.33 11.78 11.01
CA SER A 241 3.19 12.63 11.36
C SER A 241 2.23 11.95 12.36
N LYS A 242 1.50 12.74 13.16
CA LYS A 242 0.52 12.22 14.13
C LYS A 242 1.14 11.21 15.12
N ASN A 243 2.27 11.56 15.71
CA ASN A 243 2.96 10.80 16.76
C ASN A 243 3.06 11.65 18.05
N GLN A 244 3.97 11.30 18.96
CA GLN A 244 4.20 11.98 20.25
C GLN A 244 5.65 12.48 20.36
N ILE A 245 6.26 12.86 19.23
CA ILE A 245 7.67 13.27 19.16
C ILE A 245 7.83 14.67 19.73
N GLU A 246 8.80 14.85 20.62
CA GLU A 246 9.14 16.15 21.23
C GLU A 246 10.42 16.77 20.66
N HIS A 247 11.34 15.94 20.13
CA HIS A 247 12.67 16.35 19.67
C HIS A 247 13.06 15.73 18.34
N LEU A 248 13.76 16.49 17.50
CA LEU A 248 14.22 16.09 16.16
C LEU A 248 15.66 15.55 16.17
N ASP A 249 15.95 14.65 17.10
CA ASP A 249 17.27 14.03 17.24
C ASP A 249 17.49 12.87 16.26
N ASN A 250 18.74 12.46 16.09
CA ASN A 250 19.14 11.24 15.36
C ASN A 250 18.75 11.20 13.86
N LEU A 251 18.54 12.36 13.24
CA LEU A 251 18.26 12.47 11.79
C LEU A 251 19.50 12.77 10.94
N GLN A 252 20.63 13.11 11.56
CA GLN A 252 21.83 13.63 10.85
C GLN A 252 22.46 12.63 9.88
N THR A 253 22.31 11.34 10.14
CA THR A 253 22.85 10.26 9.30
C THR A 253 22.03 10.06 8.02
N LEU A 254 20.81 10.60 7.95
CA LEU A 254 19.90 10.47 6.80
C LEU A 254 20.22 11.50 5.71
N HIS A 255 21.43 11.43 5.17
CA HIS A 255 21.96 12.42 4.21
C HIS A 255 21.19 12.48 2.89
N ASN A 256 20.38 11.47 2.55
CA ASN A 256 19.56 11.44 1.34
C ASN A 256 18.10 11.89 1.58
N LEU A 257 17.73 12.26 2.81
CA LEU A 257 16.35 12.56 3.16
C LEU A 257 15.87 13.84 2.48
N LYS A 258 14.83 13.70 1.64
CA LYS A 258 14.22 14.81 0.89
C LYS A 258 12.95 15.31 1.54
N GLU A 259 12.18 14.39 2.13
CA GLU A 259 10.90 14.69 2.73
C GLU A 259 10.83 14.18 4.17
N LEU A 260 10.50 15.08 5.10
CA LEU A 260 10.31 14.76 6.50
C LEU A 260 8.96 15.31 6.98
N TRP A 261 8.04 14.42 7.32
CA TRP A 261 6.72 14.80 7.79
C TRP A 261 6.62 14.55 9.30
N PHE A 262 6.40 15.60 10.07
CA PHE A 262 6.28 15.51 11.54
C PHE A 262 5.17 16.42 12.07
N ASN A 263 4.23 16.81 11.23
CA ASN A 263 3.02 17.51 11.64
C ASN A 263 2.25 16.68 12.67
N ASN A 264 1.43 17.33 13.50
CA ASN A 264 0.66 16.66 14.55
C ASN A 264 1.55 15.88 15.54
N ASN A 265 2.62 16.52 16.03
CA ASN A 265 3.50 15.98 17.07
C ASN A 265 3.51 16.92 18.30
N GLN A 266 4.47 16.75 19.21
CA GLN A 266 4.56 17.48 20.47
C GLN A 266 5.81 18.37 20.53
N ILE A 267 6.27 18.89 19.39
CA ILE A 267 7.42 19.79 19.33
C ILE A 267 7.03 21.14 19.92
N LYS A 268 7.65 21.49 21.05
CA LYS A 268 7.33 22.70 21.83
C LYS A 268 8.26 23.88 21.53
N ASN A 269 9.44 23.63 20.99
CA ASN A 269 10.42 24.66 20.67
C ASN A 269 10.80 24.62 19.18
N ALA A 270 10.70 25.76 18.49
CA ALA A 270 11.11 25.91 17.10
C ALA A 270 12.64 25.77 16.90
N ASP A 271 13.44 25.95 17.95
CA ASP A 271 14.90 25.75 17.88
C ASP A 271 15.29 24.31 17.52
N GLU A 272 14.38 23.34 17.66
CA GLU A 272 14.57 21.97 17.18
C GLU A 272 14.90 21.93 15.68
N LEU A 273 14.42 22.91 14.90
CA LEU A 273 14.74 23.03 13.48
C LEU A 273 16.23 23.33 13.23
N ASN A 274 17.00 23.81 14.22
CA ASN A 274 18.45 23.97 14.07
C ASN A 274 19.14 22.65 13.76
N LYS A 275 18.57 21.54 14.22
CA LYS A 275 19.06 20.19 13.92
C LYS A 275 18.89 19.87 12.43
N LEU A 276 17.94 20.46 11.73
CA LEU A 276 17.73 20.17 10.30
C LEU A 276 18.57 21.04 9.36
N VAL A 277 19.30 22.04 9.86
CA VAL A 277 20.04 23.01 9.03
C VAL A 277 21.12 22.36 8.18
N SER A 278 21.81 21.34 8.71
CA SER A 278 22.86 20.58 8.01
C SER A 278 22.34 19.57 6.98
N MET A 279 21.03 19.33 6.93
CA MET A 279 20.43 18.37 5.99
C MET A 279 20.18 19.03 4.64
N GLU A 280 21.22 19.13 3.81
CA GLU A 280 21.20 19.88 2.54
C GLU A 280 20.23 19.34 1.49
N THR A 281 19.94 18.03 1.55
CA THR A 281 19.02 17.34 0.63
C THR A 281 17.56 17.49 1.02
N LEU A 282 17.27 18.00 2.21
CA LEU A 282 15.90 18.14 2.73
C LEU A 282 15.18 19.26 2.00
N GLN A 283 14.15 18.89 1.24
CA GLN A 283 13.42 19.80 0.35
C GLN A 283 12.03 20.14 0.88
N CYS A 284 11.38 19.19 1.54
CA CYS A 284 10.00 19.34 2.02
C CYS A 284 9.88 18.94 3.48
N ILE A 285 9.22 19.80 4.27
CA ILE A 285 8.77 19.45 5.62
C ILE A 285 7.30 19.79 5.85
N TYR A 286 6.66 18.97 6.68
CA TYR A 286 5.34 19.24 7.23
C TYR A 286 5.46 19.40 8.73
N VAL A 287 5.13 20.59 9.24
CA VAL A 287 5.39 21.00 10.64
C VAL A 287 4.14 21.44 11.39
N HIS A 288 3.04 21.68 10.68
CA HIS A 288 1.79 22.18 11.26
C HIS A 288 1.24 21.26 12.37
N ASP A 289 0.36 21.79 13.22
CA ASP A 289 -0.21 21.09 14.37
C ASP A 289 0.87 20.61 15.36
N ASN A 290 1.91 21.42 15.53
CA ASN A 290 2.88 21.27 16.62
C ASN A 290 2.80 22.53 17.50
N PRO A 291 2.89 22.40 18.83
CA PRO A 291 2.78 23.55 19.75
C PRO A 291 3.74 24.72 19.43
N ALA A 292 4.93 24.43 18.90
CA ALA A 292 5.91 25.43 18.50
C ALA A 292 5.44 26.35 17.35
N PHE A 293 4.57 25.88 16.46
CA PHE A 293 4.26 26.58 15.21
C PHE A 293 2.80 27.06 15.11
N ASP A 294 1.87 26.46 15.86
CA ASP A 294 0.43 26.74 15.72
C ASP A 294 -0.01 28.12 16.21
N ARG A 295 0.71 28.69 17.18
CA ARG A 295 0.35 29.96 17.84
C ARG A 295 1.26 31.11 17.46
N GLU A 296 2.20 30.87 16.55
CA GLU A 296 3.24 31.83 16.22
C GLU A 296 2.90 32.58 14.93
N GLU A 297 2.65 33.88 15.06
CA GLU A 297 2.55 34.77 13.90
C GLU A 297 3.85 34.72 13.09
N ASN A 298 3.72 34.58 11.77
CA ASN A 298 4.86 34.50 10.84
C ASN A 298 5.79 33.28 11.01
N TYR A 299 5.36 32.18 11.65
CA TYR A 299 6.19 30.97 11.77
C TYR A 299 6.76 30.52 10.42
N ARG A 300 5.96 30.59 9.34
CA ARG A 300 6.39 30.25 7.98
C ARG A 300 7.64 31.02 7.56
N ALA A 301 7.68 32.33 7.81
CA ALA A 301 8.82 33.16 7.44
C ALA A 301 10.07 32.76 8.25
N LYS A 302 9.92 32.48 9.56
CA LYS A 302 11.02 32.04 10.42
C LYS A 302 11.60 30.70 9.98
N VAL A 303 10.74 29.71 9.71
CA VAL A 303 11.14 28.40 9.20
C VAL A 303 11.95 28.54 7.91
N LEU A 304 11.48 29.35 6.95
CA LEU A 304 12.15 29.55 5.66
C LEU A 304 13.42 30.43 5.73
N LEU A 305 13.59 31.21 6.80
CA LEU A 305 14.83 31.93 7.09
C LEU A 305 15.89 31.00 7.68
N GLN A 306 15.48 30.05 8.52
CA GLN A 306 16.33 29.07 9.19
C GLN A 306 16.72 27.92 8.26
N LEU A 307 15.73 27.31 7.59
CA LEU A 307 15.89 26.18 6.68
C LEU A 307 15.84 26.67 5.23
N LYS A 308 16.98 27.17 4.76
CA LYS A 308 17.09 27.80 3.44
C LYS A 308 17.03 26.81 2.28
N GLN A 309 17.29 25.53 2.54
CA GLN A 309 17.27 24.44 1.56
C GLN A 309 15.86 24.04 1.13
N LEU A 310 14.81 24.42 1.86
CA LEU A 310 13.45 23.97 1.59
C LEU A 310 12.86 24.59 0.32
N THR A 311 12.32 23.73 -0.55
CA THR A 311 11.50 24.10 -1.71
C THR A 311 10.01 24.06 -1.40
N GLN A 312 9.59 23.32 -0.37
CA GLN A 312 8.21 23.17 0.05
C GLN A 312 8.06 23.16 1.58
N LEU A 313 7.00 23.79 2.08
CA LEU A 313 6.62 23.78 3.50
C LEU A 313 5.10 23.67 3.62
N ASN A 314 4.61 22.62 4.30
CA ASN A 314 3.18 22.31 4.47
C ASN A 314 2.40 22.30 3.12
N ALA A 315 2.87 21.52 2.15
CA ALA A 315 2.30 21.46 0.78
C ALA A 315 2.31 22.77 -0.03
N THR A 316 2.92 23.85 0.47
CA THR A 316 3.01 25.13 -0.23
C THR A 316 4.44 25.41 -0.67
N GLU A 317 4.64 25.61 -1.97
CA GLU A 317 5.94 26.00 -2.55
C GLU A 317 6.53 27.23 -1.87
N THR A 318 7.85 27.23 -1.72
CA THR A 318 8.58 28.42 -1.30
C THR A 318 8.79 29.30 -2.53
N ARG A 319 8.70 30.62 -2.38
CA ARG A 319 8.92 31.58 -3.49
C ARG A 319 10.33 31.53 -4.10
N ARG A 320 11.21 30.66 -3.58
CA ARG A 320 12.56 30.40 -4.06
C ARG A 320 12.64 29.26 -5.07
N ALA A 321 11.54 28.51 -5.30
CA ALA A 321 11.50 27.31 -6.11
C ALA A 321 11.48 27.51 -7.64
N ALA A 322 11.67 28.74 -8.14
CA ALA A 322 11.89 28.93 -9.58
C ALA A 322 13.39 28.80 -9.91
N PRO A 323 13.85 27.73 -10.60
CA PRO A 323 15.10 27.82 -11.32
C PRO A 323 14.93 28.91 -12.38
N MET A 324 15.72 29.98 -12.29
CA MET A 324 16.01 30.79 -13.45
C MET A 324 16.69 29.87 -14.46
N THR A 325 15.92 29.40 -15.45
CA THR A 325 16.49 29.04 -16.75
C THR A 325 17.12 30.32 -17.29
N LEU A 326 18.45 30.42 -17.15
CA LEU A 326 19.24 31.36 -17.92
C LEU A 326 19.51 30.70 -19.26
N ASP A 327 19.09 31.41 -20.32
CA ASP A 327 19.23 31.08 -21.74
C ASP A 327 20.65 30.69 -22.17
#